data_AF-A0A239R3A9-F1
#
_entry.id   AF-A0A239R3A9-F1
#
_cell.length_a   1.000
_cell.length_b   1.000
_cell.length_c   1.000
_cell.angle_alpha   90.00
_cell.angle_beta   90.00
_cell.angle_gamma   90.00
#
_symmetry.space_group_name_H-M   'P 1'
#
loop_
_entity.id
_entity.type
_entity.pdbx_description
1 polymer ?
#
loop_
_entity_poly.entity_id
_entity_poly.type
_entity_poly.pdbx_seq_one_letter_code
_entity_poly.pdbx_strand_id
1 'polypeptide(L)'
;MGNLIEKGKEWAQKIPEFSSQTYVIVAYVISALVTIAALFLVYEAVTTDALFFGANWNMFKSPLGNFCWIIGFFWAMLWWGKFTHWSATPIIEKRDRYTDQVLERKENMDITEQMFAKMLMPIIGHFVIEPIMYGAIIYYPIQCIIAIVGGIFPYVLSIIVLAICGAFWVFGPKAKFRYRSLALVAAGLLFAGAFGWGAYAIISSDNQIETFVEDNIQPADSEAASYTSEEPIVEEPVSEDNEEEQIGGDDNEGLLGSLAEGTTIYVGEMAGFPIEFTITKEDGSIKAVYKNVKYSTTMQLIGESLPAAGGNISFMGKDPQHNSWTFELKGNAEEITGTAMGDNKELPVTLHKK
;
A
#
# COMPACT_ATOMS: atom_id res chain seq x y z
N MET A 1 24.55 38.60 -14.04
CA MET A 1 24.85 38.29 -12.63
C MET A 1 25.44 39.46 -11.84
N GLY A 2 26.36 40.29 -12.37
CA GLY A 2 26.98 41.41 -11.62
C GLY A 2 25.98 42.44 -11.03
N ASN A 3 24.96 42.83 -11.79
CA ASN A 3 23.96 43.82 -11.38
C ASN A 3 23.06 43.38 -10.20
N LEU A 4 22.85 42.06 -10.03
CA LEU A 4 22.08 41.50 -8.91
C LEU A 4 22.89 41.49 -7.61
N ILE A 5 24.20 41.23 -7.72
CA ILE A 5 25.12 41.24 -6.59
C ILE A 5 25.33 42.66 -6.05
N GLU A 6 25.44 43.66 -6.93
CA GLU A 6 25.53 45.08 -6.53
C GLU A 6 24.27 45.58 -5.85
N LYS A 7 23.09 45.35 -6.46
CA LYS A 7 21.81 45.70 -5.82
C LYS A 7 21.61 45.00 -4.47
N GLY A 8 22.04 43.74 -4.35
CA GLY A 8 21.99 43.00 -3.09
C GLY A 8 22.86 43.62 -1.99
N LYS A 9 24.06 44.11 -2.34
CA LYS A 9 24.95 44.81 -1.39
C LYS A 9 24.35 46.15 -0.92
N GLU A 10 23.77 46.91 -1.84
CA GLU A 10 23.14 48.20 -1.54
C GLU A 10 21.93 48.04 -0.60
N TRP A 11 21.14 46.98 -0.80
CA TRP A 11 20.01 46.65 0.07
C TRP A 11 20.47 46.18 1.46
N ALA A 12 21.50 45.34 1.53
CA ALA A 12 22.09 44.88 2.80
C ALA A 12 22.69 46.02 3.64
N GLN A 13 23.12 47.12 3.00
CA GLN A 13 23.60 48.31 3.69
C GLN A 13 22.50 49.11 4.41
N LYS A 14 21.23 48.97 4.00
CA LYS A 14 20.08 49.64 4.63
C LYS A 14 19.55 48.94 5.88
N ILE A 15 19.98 47.71 6.16
CA ILE A 15 19.55 46.96 7.35
C ILE A 15 20.30 47.50 8.59
N PRO A 16 19.61 47.90 9.67
CA PRO A 16 20.26 48.43 10.87
C PRO A 16 21.23 47.42 11.52
N GLU A 17 22.32 47.92 12.11
CA GLU A 17 23.22 47.09 12.93
C GLU A 17 22.62 46.84 14.30
N PHE A 18 22.18 45.61 14.52
CA PHE A 18 21.73 45.15 15.83
C PHE A 18 22.95 44.67 16.63
N SER A 19 23.68 45.60 17.26
CA SER A 19 24.88 45.29 18.06
C SER A 19 24.60 45.10 19.55
N SER A 20 23.34 45.04 19.98
CA SER A 20 22.98 44.92 21.39
C SER A 20 23.26 43.51 21.92
N GLN A 21 23.71 43.42 23.16
CA GLN A 21 24.01 42.15 23.84
C GLN A 21 22.76 41.24 23.91
N THR A 22 21.58 41.84 24.04
CA THR A 22 20.27 41.17 23.95
C THR A 22 20.05 40.49 22.61
N TYR A 23 20.44 41.13 21.50
CA TYR A 23 20.31 40.56 20.16
C TYR A 23 21.21 39.34 19.95
N VAL A 24 22.42 39.38 20.51
CA VAL A 24 23.35 38.23 20.49
C VAL A 24 22.71 37.03 21.18
N ILE A 25 22.15 37.22 22.37
CA ILE A 25 21.47 36.16 23.14
C ILE A 25 20.28 35.61 22.36
N VAL A 26 19.40 36.49 21.84
CA VAL A 26 18.24 36.09 21.03
C VAL A 26 18.67 35.30 19.79
N ALA A 27 19.74 35.71 19.11
CA ALA A 27 20.26 35.00 17.96
C ALA A 27 20.78 33.60 18.32
N TYR A 28 21.40 33.40 19.50
CA TYR A 28 21.80 32.08 19.98
C TYR A 28 20.60 31.19 20.31
N VAL A 29 19.58 31.74 20.99
CA VAL A 29 18.34 31.01 21.29
C VAL A 29 17.64 30.55 20.01
N ILE A 30 17.49 31.45 19.03
CA ILE A 30 16.89 31.10 17.73
C ILE A 30 17.75 30.06 17.00
N SER A 31 19.08 30.20 17.01
CA SER A 31 19.98 29.22 16.38
C SER A 31 19.84 27.83 17.03
N ALA A 32 19.70 27.77 18.36
CA ALA A 32 19.46 26.52 19.08
C ALA A 32 18.11 25.90 18.71
N LEU A 33 17.03 26.69 18.67
CA LEU A 33 15.70 26.23 18.25
C LEU A 33 15.71 25.69 16.81
N VAL A 34 16.35 26.41 15.88
CA VAL A 34 16.51 25.95 14.49
C VAL A 34 17.31 24.65 14.43
N THR A 35 18.34 24.50 15.26
CA THR A 35 19.13 23.25 15.31
C THR A 35 18.31 22.08 15.84
N ILE A 36 17.49 22.29 16.88
CA ILE A 36 16.60 21.25 17.42
C ILE A 36 15.55 20.85 16.37
N ALA A 37 14.94 21.82 15.69
CA ALA A 37 13.99 21.55 14.62
C ALA A 37 14.64 20.80 13.45
N ALA A 38 15.86 21.17 13.07
CA ALA A 38 16.63 20.48 12.05
C ALA A 38 16.97 19.03 12.45
N LEU A 39 17.34 18.78 13.70
CA LEU A 39 17.61 17.44 14.23
C LEU A 39 16.35 16.57 14.21
N PHE A 40 15.20 17.14 14.57
CA PHE A 40 13.92 16.44 14.46
C PHE A 40 13.58 16.11 13.00
N LEU A 41 13.82 17.04 12.07
CA LEU A 41 13.61 16.80 10.63
C LEU A 41 14.55 15.70 10.11
N VAL A 42 15.81 15.67 10.55
CA VAL A 42 16.76 14.60 10.24
C VAL A 42 16.28 13.26 10.81
N TYR A 43 15.78 13.25 12.05
CA TYR A 43 15.21 12.06 12.66
C TYR A 43 14.04 11.54 11.80
N GLU A 44 13.03 12.38 11.56
CA GLU A 44 11.87 12.05 10.73
C GLU A 44 12.28 11.59 9.33
N ALA A 45 13.23 12.28 8.68
CA ALA A 45 13.69 11.89 7.35
C ALA A 45 14.34 10.50 7.29
N VAL A 46 14.97 10.08 8.38
CA VAL A 46 15.62 8.76 8.48
C VAL A 46 14.66 7.69 8.97
N THR A 47 13.65 8.04 9.78
CA THR A 47 12.73 7.07 10.40
C THR A 47 11.40 6.92 9.67
N THR A 48 10.98 7.89 8.88
CA THR A 48 9.73 7.81 8.12
C THR A 48 9.97 7.40 6.68
N ASP A 49 9.13 6.48 6.19
CA ASP A 49 9.14 6.04 4.80
C ASP A 49 8.67 7.15 3.82
N ALA A 50 8.16 8.27 4.34
CA ALA A 50 7.56 9.36 3.56
C ALA A 50 8.54 10.06 2.59
N LEU A 51 9.84 10.05 2.90
CA LEU A 51 10.89 10.66 2.06
C LEU A 51 11.60 9.66 1.15
N PHE A 52 11.26 8.37 1.25
CA PHE A 52 11.79 7.36 0.35
C PHE A 52 10.99 7.39 -0.95
N PHE A 53 11.67 7.54 -2.08
CA PHE A 53 11.01 7.36 -3.38
C PHE A 53 10.52 5.92 -3.49
N GLY A 54 9.20 5.73 -3.47
CA GLY A 54 8.59 4.41 -3.63
C GLY A 54 8.91 3.82 -4.99
N ALA A 55 9.80 2.84 -5.03
CA ALA A 55 10.03 2.05 -6.23
C ALA A 55 8.84 1.12 -6.44
N ASN A 56 8.13 1.28 -7.56
CA ASN A 56 7.04 0.39 -7.90
C ASN A 56 7.63 -0.85 -8.61
N TRP A 57 7.66 -1.98 -7.93
CA TRP A 57 8.17 -3.23 -8.51
C TRP A 57 7.21 -3.86 -9.53
N ASN A 58 5.97 -3.39 -9.59
CA ASN A 58 5.01 -3.83 -10.60
C ASN A 58 5.05 -2.91 -11.82
N MET A 59 5.65 -3.40 -12.92
CA MET A 59 5.73 -2.68 -14.19
C MET A 59 4.35 -2.27 -14.72
N PHE A 60 3.32 -3.11 -14.55
CA PHE A 60 2.00 -2.86 -15.11
C PHE A 60 1.19 -1.80 -14.34
N LYS A 61 1.56 -1.52 -13.08
CA LYS A 61 0.93 -0.46 -12.27
C LYS A 61 1.71 0.86 -12.36
N SER A 62 2.83 0.90 -13.08
CA SER A 62 3.74 2.05 -13.11
C SER A 62 3.64 2.81 -14.44
N PRO A 63 3.52 4.15 -14.43
CA PRO A 63 3.58 4.96 -15.65
C PRO A 63 4.88 4.75 -16.44
N LEU A 64 6.00 4.54 -15.74
CA LEU A 64 7.28 4.21 -16.35
C LEU A 64 7.25 2.84 -17.04
N GLY A 65 6.47 1.90 -16.52
CA GLY A 65 6.35 0.57 -17.11
C GLY A 65 5.63 0.59 -18.46
N ASN A 66 4.61 1.42 -18.62
CA ASN A 66 3.96 1.64 -19.93
C ASN A 66 4.97 2.20 -20.95
N PHE A 67 5.81 3.14 -20.54
CA PHE A 67 6.86 3.69 -21.40
C PHE A 67 7.91 2.63 -21.78
N CYS A 68 8.39 1.83 -20.81
CA CYS A 68 9.31 0.73 -21.06
C CYS A 68 8.70 -0.35 -21.96
N TRP A 69 7.41 -0.63 -21.85
CA TRP A 69 6.70 -1.57 -22.73
C TRP A 69 6.67 -1.08 -24.18
N ILE A 70 6.39 0.21 -24.42
CA ILE A 70 6.45 0.79 -25.77
C ILE A 70 7.85 0.64 -26.38
N ILE A 71 8.90 0.93 -25.60
CA ILE A 71 10.29 0.74 -26.05
C ILE A 71 10.57 -0.74 -26.34
N GLY A 72 10.13 -1.63 -25.44
CA GLY A 72 10.25 -3.07 -25.59
C GLY A 72 9.59 -3.59 -26.87
N PHE A 73 8.42 -3.03 -27.23
CA PHE A 73 7.72 -3.35 -28.48
C PHE A 73 8.54 -3.00 -29.72
N PHE A 74 9.06 -1.77 -29.80
CA PHE A 74 9.91 -1.39 -30.93
C PHE A 74 11.21 -2.19 -30.97
N TRP A 75 11.77 -2.52 -29.80
CA TRP A 75 12.98 -3.33 -29.75
C TRP A 75 12.74 -4.77 -30.22
N ALA A 76 11.64 -5.40 -29.80
CA ALA A 76 11.21 -6.71 -30.29
C ALA A 76 11.08 -6.72 -31.82
N MET A 77 10.45 -5.68 -32.39
CA MET A 77 10.30 -5.53 -33.84
C MET A 77 11.65 -5.38 -34.57
N LEU A 78 12.60 -4.62 -34.00
CA LEU A 78 13.93 -4.46 -34.60
C LEU A 78 14.76 -5.74 -34.56
N TRP A 79 14.47 -6.63 -33.61
CA TRP A 79 15.20 -7.88 -33.37
C TRP A 79 14.42 -9.12 -33.80
N TRP A 80 13.36 -8.91 -34.59
CA TRP A 80 12.46 -9.94 -35.08
C TRP A 80 13.23 -11.06 -35.79
N GLY A 81 12.97 -12.30 -35.39
CA GLY A 81 13.58 -13.49 -35.99
C GLY A 81 15.00 -13.82 -35.53
N LYS A 82 15.58 -13.08 -34.57
CA LYS A 82 16.93 -13.36 -34.05
C LYS A 82 16.97 -14.14 -32.73
N PHE A 83 15.97 -14.02 -31.85
CA PHE A 83 16.14 -14.45 -30.46
C PHE A 83 15.20 -15.53 -29.92
N THR A 84 14.10 -15.88 -30.59
CA THR A 84 13.25 -16.96 -30.07
C THR A 84 12.33 -17.53 -31.13
N HIS A 85 12.42 -18.84 -31.36
CA HIS A 85 11.41 -19.55 -32.13
C HIS A 85 10.30 -20.00 -31.17
N TRP A 86 9.22 -19.23 -31.13
CA TRP A 86 8.02 -19.54 -30.35
C TRP A 86 7.14 -20.65 -30.96
N SER A 87 7.62 -21.31 -32.02
CA SER A 87 6.94 -22.46 -32.61
C SER A 87 7.26 -23.72 -31.82
N ALA A 88 6.24 -24.46 -31.42
CA ALA A 88 6.39 -25.79 -30.85
C ALA A 88 5.80 -26.85 -31.80
N THR A 89 6.37 -28.05 -31.78
CA THR A 89 5.74 -29.24 -32.38
C THR A 89 5.03 -30.01 -31.27
N PRO A 90 3.70 -30.09 -31.28
CA PRO A 90 2.97 -30.87 -30.29
C PRO A 90 3.26 -32.37 -30.50
N ILE A 91 3.47 -33.11 -29.41
CA ILE A 91 3.87 -34.52 -29.43
C ILE A 91 2.93 -35.31 -28.52
N ILE A 92 2.36 -36.39 -29.04
CA ILE A 92 1.65 -37.39 -28.24
C ILE A 92 2.64 -38.48 -27.84
N GLU A 93 2.82 -38.63 -26.52
CA GLU A 93 3.58 -39.74 -25.94
C GLU A 93 2.64 -40.77 -25.33
N LYS A 94 2.77 -42.03 -25.77
CA LYS A 94 2.18 -43.16 -25.05
C LYS A 94 3.23 -43.76 -24.14
N ARG A 95 2.97 -43.75 -22.84
CA ARG A 95 3.80 -44.44 -21.83
C ARG A 95 3.15 -45.70 -21.35
N ASP A 96 3.97 -46.69 -21.05
CA ASP A 96 3.53 -47.90 -20.36
C ASP A 96 3.14 -47.54 -18.92
N ARG A 97 1.95 -47.95 -18.50
CA ARG A 97 1.36 -47.62 -17.19
C ARG A 97 2.14 -48.21 -16.02
N TYR A 98 2.93 -49.27 -16.25
CA TYR A 98 3.61 -50.02 -15.18
C TYR A 98 5.11 -49.76 -15.10
N THR A 99 5.74 -49.31 -16.19
CA THR A 99 7.19 -49.09 -16.25
C THR A 99 7.59 -47.65 -16.56
N ASP A 100 6.61 -46.78 -16.85
CA ASP A 100 6.76 -45.37 -17.28
C ASP A 100 7.68 -45.19 -18.50
N GLN A 101 7.97 -46.27 -19.23
CA GLN A 101 8.76 -46.22 -20.45
C GLN A 101 7.91 -45.66 -21.59
N VAL A 102 8.49 -44.75 -22.38
CA VAL A 102 7.87 -44.18 -23.57
C VAL A 102 7.82 -45.25 -24.66
N LEU A 103 6.63 -45.77 -24.95
CA LEU A 103 6.40 -46.82 -25.93
C LEU A 103 6.30 -46.26 -27.35
N GLU A 104 5.73 -45.06 -27.50
CA GLU A 104 5.50 -44.45 -28.79
C GLU A 104 5.49 -42.92 -28.65
N ARG A 105 6.27 -42.24 -29.49
CA ARG A 105 6.27 -40.79 -29.63
C ARG A 105 5.84 -40.46 -31.06
N LYS A 106 4.67 -39.85 -31.21
CA LYS A 106 4.14 -39.41 -32.51
C LYS A 106 3.83 -37.92 -32.47
N GLU A 107 4.11 -37.22 -33.56
CA GLU A 107 3.68 -35.82 -33.68
C GLU A 107 2.15 -35.76 -33.59
N ASN A 108 1.63 -34.81 -32.81
CA ASN A 108 0.19 -34.59 -32.80
C ASN A 108 -0.20 -33.93 -34.13
N MET A 109 -1.03 -34.64 -34.89
CA MET A 109 -1.59 -34.15 -36.16
C MET A 109 -2.93 -33.44 -35.96
N ASP A 110 -3.37 -33.25 -34.72
CA ASP A 110 -4.54 -32.43 -34.41
C ASP A 110 -4.35 -31.01 -34.93
N ILE A 111 -5.27 -30.60 -35.81
CA ILE A 111 -5.28 -29.30 -36.47
C ILE A 111 -5.34 -28.19 -35.42
N THR A 112 -6.10 -28.36 -34.34
CA THR A 112 -6.27 -27.34 -33.30
C THR A 112 -4.98 -27.08 -32.55
N GLU A 113 -4.30 -28.14 -32.11
CA GLU A 113 -3.01 -28.05 -31.43
C GLU A 113 -1.90 -27.54 -32.37
N GLN A 114 -1.88 -27.98 -33.63
CA GLN A 114 -0.91 -27.47 -34.59
C GLN A 114 -1.14 -25.99 -34.92
N MET A 115 -2.40 -25.55 -35.07
CA MET A 115 -2.72 -24.14 -35.26
C MET A 115 -2.30 -23.30 -34.04
N PHE A 116 -2.55 -23.79 -32.83
CA PHE A 116 -2.11 -23.13 -31.62
C PHE A 116 -0.59 -23.02 -31.55
N ALA A 117 0.12 -24.14 -31.69
CA ALA A 117 1.56 -24.22 -31.47
C ALA A 117 2.40 -23.59 -32.60
N LYS A 118 1.94 -23.64 -33.85
CA LYS A 118 2.70 -23.16 -35.02
C LYS A 118 2.25 -21.78 -35.54
N MET A 119 1.04 -21.34 -35.23
CA MET A 119 0.51 -20.05 -35.71
C MET A 119 0.24 -19.09 -34.54
N LEU A 120 -0.55 -19.49 -33.55
CA LEU A 120 -0.98 -18.59 -32.48
C LEU A 120 0.18 -18.27 -31.50
N MET A 121 0.91 -19.29 -31.06
CA MET A 121 2.02 -19.11 -30.12
C MET A 121 3.12 -18.19 -30.67
N PRO A 122 3.53 -18.27 -31.94
CA PRO A 122 4.44 -17.29 -32.51
C PRO A 122 3.92 -15.84 -32.48
N ILE A 123 2.63 -15.63 -32.76
CA ILE A 123 2.02 -14.29 -32.73
C ILE A 123 2.01 -13.77 -31.28
N ILE A 124 1.53 -14.56 -30.32
CA ILE A 124 1.52 -14.18 -28.90
C ILE A 124 2.94 -13.95 -28.39
N GLY A 125 3.87 -14.84 -28.73
CA GLY A 125 5.26 -14.77 -28.35
C GLY A 125 5.91 -13.46 -28.77
N HIS A 126 5.79 -13.10 -30.04
CA HIS A 126 6.47 -11.91 -30.57
C HIS A 126 5.72 -10.59 -30.33
N PHE A 127 4.39 -10.58 -30.29
CA PHE A 127 3.63 -9.33 -30.14
C PHE A 127 3.24 -9.02 -28.70
N VAL A 128 3.25 -10.01 -27.80
CA VAL A 128 2.85 -9.83 -26.41
C VAL A 128 4.01 -10.13 -25.47
N ILE A 129 4.57 -11.36 -25.54
CA ILE A 129 5.54 -11.81 -24.54
C ILE A 129 6.89 -11.12 -24.69
N GLU A 130 7.46 -11.08 -25.90
CA GLU A 130 8.76 -10.45 -26.16
C GLU A 130 8.79 -8.95 -25.82
N PRO A 131 7.81 -8.12 -26.23
CA PRO A 131 7.74 -6.72 -25.83
C PRO A 131 7.70 -6.52 -24.31
N ILE A 132 6.92 -7.34 -23.60
CA ILE A 132 6.86 -7.32 -22.13
C ILE A 132 8.21 -7.69 -21.53
N MET A 133 8.85 -8.73 -22.05
CA MET A 133 10.16 -9.19 -21.58
C MET A 133 11.24 -8.11 -21.78
N TYR A 134 11.33 -7.50 -22.95
CA TYR A 134 12.27 -6.40 -23.20
C TYR A 134 11.96 -5.16 -22.37
N GLY A 135 10.68 -4.83 -22.22
CA GLY A 135 10.23 -3.75 -21.33
C GLY A 135 10.67 -4.01 -19.88
N ALA A 136 10.48 -5.23 -19.38
CA ALA A 136 10.90 -5.64 -18.04
C ALA A 136 12.42 -5.55 -17.85
N ILE A 137 13.21 -6.00 -18.84
CA ILE A 137 14.68 -5.93 -18.82
C ILE A 137 15.17 -4.48 -18.67
N ILE A 138 14.46 -3.50 -19.22
CA ILE A 138 14.79 -2.07 -19.05
C ILE A 138 14.24 -1.53 -17.73
N TYR A 139 13.00 -1.89 -17.41
CA TYR A 139 12.24 -1.35 -16.29
C TYR A 139 12.89 -1.66 -14.93
N TYR A 140 13.22 -2.93 -14.69
CA TYR A 140 13.71 -3.37 -13.39
C TYR A 140 15.07 -2.75 -13.00
N PRO A 141 16.06 -2.65 -13.90
CA PRO A 141 17.29 -1.90 -13.61
C PRO A 141 17.05 -0.43 -13.25
N ILE A 142 16.14 0.25 -13.94
CA ILE A 142 15.80 1.65 -13.63
C ILE A 142 15.15 1.73 -12.24
N GLN A 143 14.22 0.83 -11.91
CA GLN A 143 13.62 0.77 -10.59
C GLN A 143 14.64 0.48 -9.48
N CYS A 144 15.62 -0.40 -9.73
CA CYS A 144 16.73 -0.63 -8.80
C CYS A 144 17.52 0.67 -8.55
N ILE A 145 17.81 1.45 -9.59
CA ILE A 145 18.50 2.75 -9.43
C ILE A 145 17.63 3.71 -8.62
N ILE A 146 16.33 3.81 -8.91
CA ILE A 146 15.41 4.67 -8.16
C ILE A 146 15.33 4.23 -6.69
N ALA A 147 15.26 2.93 -6.42
CA ALA A 147 15.25 2.40 -5.06
C ALA A 147 16.54 2.71 -4.29
N ILE A 148 17.71 2.56 -4.94
CA ILE A 148 19.00 2.92 -4.34
C ILE A 148 19.08 4.42 -4.06
N VAL A 149 18.70 5.26 -5.04
CA VAL A 149 18.68 6.71 -4.87
C VAL A 149 17.70 7.10 -3.77
N GLY A 150 16.50 6.52 -3.74
CA GLY A 150 15.51 6.72 -2.69
C GLY A 150 15.97 6.27 -1.32
N GLY A 151 16.73 5.18 -1.23
CA GLY A 151 17.36 4.76 0.02
C GLY A 151 18.44 5.73 0.50
N ILE A 152 19.26 6.27 -0.41
CA ILE A 152 20.39 7.15 -0.06
C ILE A 152 19.94 8.60 0.19
N PHE A 153 18.89 9.06 -0.49
CA PHE A 153 18.46 10.44 -0.53
C PHE A 153 18.19 11.06 0.86
N PRO A 154 17.48 10.40 1.79
CA PRO A 154 17.23 10.97 3.11
C PRO A 154 18.50 11.20 3.92
N TYR A 155 19.50 10.32 3.77
CA TYR A 155 20.79 10.47 4.44
C TYR A 155 21.59 11.65 3.87
N VAL A 156 21.61 11.80 2.55
CA VAL A 156 22.28 12.95 1.90
C VAL A 156 21.63 14.26 2.31
N LEU A 157 20.31 14.32 2.32
CA LEU A 157 19.55 15.49 2.78
C LEU A 157 19.87 15.81 4.25
N SER A 158 19.93 14.79 5.09
CA SER A 158 20.27 14.92 6.51
C SER A 158 21.67 15.50 6.72
N ILE A 159 22.66 15.02 5.97
CA ILE A 159 24.03 15.56 6.01
C ILE A 159 24.06 17.03 5.59
N ILE A 160 23.31 17.41 4.54
CA ILE A 160 23.22 18.80 4.08
C ILE A 160 22.62 19.69 5.17
N VAL A 161 21.52 19.26 5.79
CA VAL A 161 20.86 20.00 6.88
C VAL A 161 21.81 20.18 8.07
N LEU A 162 22.49 19.11 8.50
CA LEU A 162 23.49 19.18 9.57
C LEU A 162 24.69 20.06 9.22
N ALA A 163 25.15 20.03 7.96
CA ALA A 163 26.23 20.88 7.49
C ALA A 163 25.83 22.37 7.51
N ILE A 164 24.59 22.70 7.16
CA ILE A 164 24.05 24.05 7.26
C ILE A 164 24.02 24.49 8.73
N CYS A 165 23.49 23.66 9.63
CA CYS A 165 23.48 23.95 11.07
C CYS A 165 24.90 24.14 11.62
N GLY A 166 25.83 23.26 11.28
CA GLY A 166 27.24 23.36 11.69
C GLY A 166 27.91 24.62 11.16
N ALA A 167 27.66 24.99 9.90
CA ALA A 167 28.14 26.23 9.32
C ALA A 167 27.59 27.46 10.05
N PHE A 168 26.32 27.44 10.46
CA PHE A 168 25.74 28.49 11.29
C PHE A 168 26.43 28.63 12.65
N TRP A 169 26.78 27.51 13.30
CA TRP A 169 27.47 27.54 14.59
C TRP A 169 28.94 27.99 14.49
N VAL A 170 29.67 27.54 13.46
CA VAL A 170 31.10 27.84 13.28
C VAL A 170 31.33 29.24 12.69
N PHE A 171 30.56 29.62 11.68
CA PHE A 171 30.73 30.89 10.96
C PHE A 171 29.80 31.99 11.45
N GLY A 172 28.69 31.66 12.14
CA GLY A 172 27.75 32.63 12.70
C GLY A 172 28.38 33.66 13.65
N PRO A 173 29.37 33.31 14.51
CA PRO A 173 30.07 34.30 15.33
C PRO A 173 30.99 35.22 14.51
N LYS A 174 31.46 34.78 13.33
CA LYS A 174 32.42 35.51 12.48
C LYS A 174 31.75 36.30 11.36
N ALA A 175 30.52 35.98 11.00
CA ALA A 175 29.74 36.69 10.00
C ALA A 175 29.27 38.05 10.55
N LYS A 176 29.31 39.10 9.72
CA LYS A 176 28.74 40.40 10.10
C LYS A 176 27.27 40.22 10.48
N PHE A 177 26.85 40.80 11.61
CA PHE A 177 25.52 40.62 12.23
C PHE A 177 24.34 40.69 11.26
N ARG A 178 24.41 41.55 10.25
CA ARG A 178 23.36 41.74 9.23
C ARG A 178 23.08 40.50 8.36
N TYR A 179 24.12 39.75 7.98
CA TYR A 179 23.95 38.55 7.16
C TYR A 179 23.42 37.37 7.99
N ARG A 180 23.74 37.36 9.29
CA ARG A 180 23.27 36.32 10.21
C ARG A 180 21.75 36.36 10.41
N SER A 181 21.16 37.55 10.55
CA SER A 181 19.70 37.71 10.65
C SER A 181 18.99 37.24 9.39
N LEU A 182 19.47 37.68 8.22
CA LEU A 182 18.86 37.33 6.94
C LEU A 182 18.90 35.82 6.70
N ALA A 183 20.03 35.19 7.02
CA ALA A 183 20.19 33.74 6.89
C ALA A 183 19.32 32.97 7.89
N LEU A 184 19.16 33.45 9.13
CA LEU A 184 18.26 32.85 10.12
C LEU A 184 16.79 32.94 9.71
N VAL A 185 16.36 34.08 9.15
CA VAL A 185 14.99 34.24 8.64
C VAL A 185 14.75 33.34 7.43
N ALA A 186 15.71 33.25 6.50
CA ALA A 186 15.60 32.37 5.34
C ALA A 186 15.56 30.89 5.74
N ALA A 187 16.41 30.46 6.68
CA ALA A 187 16.40 29.11 7.23
C ALA A 187 15.07 28.82 7.96
N GLY A 188 14.60 29.76 8.79
CA GLY A 188 13.33 29.63 9.49
C GLY A 188 12.13 29.49 8.54
N LEU A 189 12.09 30.26 7.46
CA LEU A 189 11.07 30.13 6.41
C LEU A 189 11.14 28.78 5.68
N LEU A 190 12.36 28.30 5.37
CA LEU A 190 12.56 26.98 4.76
C LEU A 190 12.08 25.85 5.67
N PHE A 191 12.45 25.88 6.95
CA PHE A 191 12.00 24.88 7.92
C PHE A 191 10.50 24.96 8.17
N ALA A 192 9.94 26.16 8.35
CA ALA A 192 8.49 26.33 8.52
C ALA A 192 7.71 25.83 7.29
N GLY A 193 8.23 26.04 6.08
CA GLY A 193 7.66 25.48 4.85
C GLY A 193 7.73 23.96 4.81
N ALA A 194 8.88 23.36 5.16
CA ALA A 194 9.06 21.92 5.21
C ALA A 194 8.17 21.24 6.27
N PHE A 195 8.09 21.83 7.47
CA PHE A 195 7.20 21.35 8.54
C PHE A 195 5.72 21.55 8.20
N GLY A 196 5.36 22.69 7.62
CA GLY A 196 3.99 22.96 7.18
C GLY A 196 3.54 21.98 6.10
N TRP A 197 4.43 21.67 5.14
CA TRP A 197 4.16 20.64 4.12
C TRP A 197 4.04 19.25 4.74
N GLY A 198 4.97 18.85 5.61
CA GLY A 198 4.92 17.54 6.28
C GLY A 198 3.66 17.35 7.12
N ALA A 199 3.30 18.35 7.92
CA ALA A 199 2.07 18.33 8.71
C ALA A 199 0.82 18.30 7.84
N TYR A 200 0.78 19.09 6.75
CA TYR A 200 -0.32 19.05 5.78
C TYR A 200 -0.45 17.68 5.12
N ALA A 201 0.66 17.05 4.73
CA ALA A 201 0.65 15.73 4.11
C ALA A 201 0.06 14.67 5.05
N ILE A 202 0.45 14.66 6.33
CA ILE A 202 -0.09 13.75 7.36
C ILE A 202 -1.59 14.00 7.59
N ILE A 203 -2.00 15.26 7.77
CA ILE A 203 -3.42 15.59 7.98
C ILE A 203 -4.26 15.22 6.76
N SER A 204 -3.71 15.42 5.55
CA SER A 204 -4.41 15.08 4.32
C SER A 204 -4.58 13.58 4.12
N SER A 205 -3.65 12.74 4.59
CA SER A 205 -3.81 11.28 4.53
C SER A 205 -4.87 10.79 5.50
N ASP A 206 -4.97 11.37 6.69
CA ASP A 206 -5.98 11.01 7.69
C ASP A 206 -7.39 11.43 7.24
N ASN A 207 -7.53 12.66 6.71
CA ASN A 207 -8.83 13.16 6.23
C ASN A 207 -9.37 12.37 5.03
N GLN A 208 -8.50 11.82 4.17
CA GLN A 208 -8.93 10.95 3.07
C GLN A 208 -9.45 9.58 3.55
N ILE A 209 -9.05 9.15 4.75
CA ILE A 209 -9.59 7.94 5.37
C ILE A 209 -10.98 8.23 5.95
N GLU A 210 -11.15 9.35 6.67
CA GLU A 210 -12.45 9.72 7.24
C GLU A 210 -13.53 10.01 6.18
N THR A 211 -13.20 10.76 5.12
CA THR A 211 -14.17 11.03 4.03
C THR A 211 -14.55 9.78 3.24
N PHE A 212 -13.62 8.82 3.06
CA PHE A 212 -13.95 7.53 2.44
C PHE A 212 -14.87 6.67 3.32
N VAL A 213 -14.75 6.77 4.65
CA VAL A 213 -15.66 6.10 5.59
C VAL A 213 -17.04 6.75 5.54
N GLU A 214 -17.12 8.08 5.52
CA GLU A 214 -18.39 8.81 5.49
C GLU A 214 -19.15 8.65 4.15
N ASP A 215 -18.45 8.57 3.02
CA ASP A 215 -19.07 8.37 1.70
C ASP A 215 -19.49 6.91 1.42
N ASN A 216 -18.90 5.92 2.10
CA ASN A 216 -19.25 4.50 1.91
C ASN A 216 -20.18 3.94 2.98
N ILE A 217 -20.33 4.61 4.13
CA ILE A 217 -21.43 4.33 5.06
C ILE A 217 -22.68 5.06 4.53
N GLN A 218 -23.30 4.52 3.48
CA GLN A 218 -24.70 4.85 3.24
C GLN A 218 -25.52 4.29 4.42
N PRO A 219 -26.31 5.12 5.13
CA PRO A 219 -27.22 4.60 6.12
C PRO A 219 -28.18 3.61 5.43
N ALA A 220 -28.24 2.39 5.94
CA ALA A 220 -29.00 1.25 5.41
C ALA A 220 -30.54 1.44 5.39
N ASP A 221 -31.03 2.67 5.46
CA ASP A 221 -32.43 3.04 5.56
C ASP A 221 -32.88 3.86 4.33
N SER A 222 -32.86 3.30 3.11
CA SER A 222 -33.68 3.87 2.01
C SER A 222 -33.98 3.00 0.77
N GLU A 223 -33.65 1.70 0.71
CA GLU A 223 -34.11 0.85 -0.42
C GLU A 223 -34.76 -0.47 0.04
N ALA A 224 -35.70 -0.37 0.98
CA ALA A 224 -36.76 -1.37 1.12
C ALA A 224 -38.00 -0.90 0.34
N ALA A 225 -37.93 -0.87 -0.99
CA ALA A 225 -39.09 -0.59 -1.83
C ALA A 225 -39.12 -1.48 -3.08
N SER A 226 -39.98 -2.51 -3.00
CA SER A 226 -40.76 -3.04 -4.10
C SER A 226 -40.01 -3.81 -5.21
N TYR A 227 -39.59 -5.03 -4.90
CA TYR A 227 -39.62 -6.10 -5.90
C TYR A 227 -40.93 -6.87 -5.76
N THR A 228 -41.92 -6.49 -6.57
CA THR A 228 -43.10 -7.30 -6.88
C THR A 228 -42.64 -8.56 -7.60
N SER A 229 -42.84 -9.70 -6.96
CA SER A 229 -42.68 -11.04 -7.53
C SER A 229 -43.77 -11.29 -8.57
N GLU A 230 -43.42 -11.27 -9.86
CA GLU A 230 -44.17 -12.02 -10.86
C GLU A 230 -43.49 -13.39 -11.02
N GLU A 231 -44.04 -14.40 -10.33
CA GLU A 231 -43.70 -15.80 -10.54
C GLU A 231 -44.31 -16.30 -11.87
N PRO A 232 -43.56 -17.06 -12.69
CA PRO A 232 -44.15 -17.88 -13.73
C PRO A 232 -44.69 -19.18 -13.12
N ILE A 233 -45.98 -19.43 -13.35
CA ILE A 233 -46.70 -20.66 -13.02
C ILE A 233 -46.02 -21.84 -13.74
N VAL A 234 -45.38 -22.73 -12.98
CA VAL A 234 -44.97 -24.06 -13.42
C VAL A 234 -45.81 -25.06 -12.64
N GLU A 235 -46.76 -25.71 -13.32
CA GLU A 235 -47.48 -26.86 -12.80
C GLU A 235 -46.56 -28.09 -12.86
N GLU A 236 -46.27 -28.70 -11.71
CA GLU A 236 -45.88 -30.10 -11.64
C GLU A 236 -46.65 -30.84 -10.54
N PRO A 237 -46.92 -32.15 -10.72
CA PRO A 237 -48.00 -32.84 -10.06
C PRO A 237 -47.64 -33.40 -8.68
N VAL A 238 -48.69 -33.47 -7.88
CA VAL A 238 -48.87 -34.09 -6.56
C VAL A 238 -48.18 -35.45 -6.41
N SER A 239 -47.40 -35.58 -5.33
CA SER A 239 -47.30 -36.83 -4.57
C SER A 239 -47.14 -36.51 -3.08
N GLU A 240 -48.14 -36.93 -2.30
CA GLU A 240 -48.17 -36.99 -0.84
C GLU A 240 -47.17 -38.04 -0.34
N ASP A 241 -46.38 -37.74 0.69
CA ASP A 241 -46.54 -38.32 2.03
C ASP A 241 -45.41 -37.89 2.99
N ASN A 242 -45.86 -37.31 4.10
CA ASN A 242 -45.35 -37.25 5.48
C ASN A 242 -43.90 -37.69 5.78
N GLU A 243 -43.15 -36.83 6.48
CA GLU A 243 -42.89 -37.01 7.91
C GLU A 243 -42.33 -35.70 8.51
N GLU A 244 -43.05 -35.19 9.52
CA GLU A 244 -42.63 -34.09 10.38
C GLU A 244 -41.50 -34.58 11.30
N GLU A 245 -40.35 -33.90 11.27
CA GLU A 245 -39.41 -33.95 12.40
C GLU A 245 -39.16 -32.50 12.87
N GLN A 246 -39.92 -32.13 13.91
CA GLN A 246 -39.61 -31.00 14.78
C GLN A 246 -38.32 -31.32 15.54
N ILE A 247 -37.25 -30.57 15.26
CA ILE A 247 -36.15 -30.39 16.21
C ILE A 247 -36.14 -28.92 16.61
N GLY A 248 -36.53 -28.67 17.85
CA GLY A 248 -36.20 -27.45 18.58
C GLY A 248 -34.86 -27.58 19.30
N GLY A 249 -34.26 -26.43 19.59
CA GLY A 249 -32.98 -26.26 20.29
C GLY A 249 -32.24 -25.12 19.58
N ASP A 250 -32.49 -23.86 19.93
CA ASP A 250 -31.86 -23.14 21.04
C ASP A 250 -30.32 -23.14 21.00
N ASP A 251 -29.77 -22.81 19.82
CA ASP A 251 -28.34 -22.56 19.62
C ASP A 251 -28.14 -21.05 19.43
N ASN A 252 -28.38 -20.30 20.49
CA ASN A 252 -27.92 -18.90 20.59
C ASN A 252 -26.41 -18.93 20.90
N GLU A 253 -25.63 -19.44 19.95
CA GLU A 253 -24.16 -19.44 20.02
C GLU A 253 -23.69 -17.99 20.09
N GLY A 254 -22.89 -17.69 21.11
CA GLY A 254 -22.49 -16.34 21.52
C GLY A 254 -21.94 -15.53 20.36
N LEU A 255 -22.76 -14.60 19.87
CA LEU A 255 -22.42 -13.65 18.82
C LEU A 255 -21.25 -12.79 19.30
N LEU A 256 -20.30 -12.46 18.43
CA LEU A 256 -19.18 -11.54 18.67
C LEU A 256 -19.59 -10.20 19.33
N GLY A 257 -20.85 -9.78 19.20
CA GLY A 257 -21.44 -8.67 19.96
C GLY A 257 -21.36 -8.82 21.49
N SER A 258 -21.20 -10.04 22.01
CA SER A 258 -21.05 -10.37 23.44
C SER A 258 -19.61 -10.34 23.95
N LEU A 259 -18.64 -9.88 23.15
CA LEU A 259 -17.28 -9.61 23.66
C LEU A 259 -17.38 -8.69 24.89
N ALA A 260 -16.69 -9.07 25.97
CA ALA A 260 -16.56 -8.21 27.13
C ALA A 260 -15.82 -6.92 26.76
N GLU A 261 -16.09 -5.83 27.48
CA GLU A 261 -15.29 -4.61 27.37
C GLU A 261 -13.82 -4.90 27.66
N GLY A 262 -12.93 -4.22 26.94
CA GLY A 262 -11.49 -4.38 27.05
C GLY A 262 -10.85 -4.95 25.79
N THR A 263 -9.62 -5.45 25.95
CA THR A 263 -8.76 -5.88 24.84
C THR A 263 -8.55 -7.39 24.89
N THR A 264 -8.86 -8.07 23.79
CA THR A 264 -8.64 -9.51 23.61
C THR A 264 -7.70 -9.72 22.43
N ILE A 265 -6.74 -10.63 22.59
CA ILE A 265 -5.80 -11.00 21.53
C ILE A 265 -6.21 -12.36 20.98
N TYR A 266 -6.31 -12.44 19.67
CA TYR A 266 -6.57 -13.65 18.91
C TYR A 266 -5.36 -13.97 18.03
N VAL A 267 -5.06 -15.26 17.88
CA VAL A 267 -3.98 -15.78 17.03
C VAL A 267 -4.54 -16.86 16.12
N GLY A 268 -4.05 -16.92 14.89
CA GLY A 268 -4.51 -17.94 13.95
C GLY A 268 -3.91 -17.75 12.57
N GLU A 269 -4.69 -18.06 11.53
CA GLU A 269 -4.21 -18.08 10.16
C GLU A 269 -5.16 -17.38 9.19
N MET A 270 -4.58 -16.74 8.18
CA MET A 270 -5.29 -16.22 7.00
C MET A 270 -4.62 -16.79 5.75
N ALA A 271 -5.35 -17.62 5.00
CA ALA A 271 -4.83 -18.36 3.84
C ALA A 271 -3.49 -19.08 4.12
N GLY A 272 -3.36 -19.68 5.32
CA GLY A 272 -2.15 -20.41 5.76
C GLY A 272 -0.99 -19.54 6.23
N PHE A 273 -1.19 -18.22 6.38
CA PHE A 273 -0.21 -17.32 6.98
C PHE A 273 -0.58 -17.01 8.43
N PRO A 274 0.37 -17.11 9.38
CA PRO A 274 0.09 -16.82 10.79
C PRO A 274 -0.17 -15.34 11.02
N ILE A 275 -1.27 -15.04 11.71
CA ILE A 275 -1.75 -13.68 11.99
C ILE A 275 -2.12 -13.51 13.47
N GLU A 276 -2.07 -12.27 13.96
CA GLU A 276 -2.52 -11.88 15.29
C GLU A 276 -3.52 -10.72 15.14
N PHE A 277 -4.64 -10.81 15.85
CA PHE A 277 -5.72 -9.82 15.88
C PHE A 277 -5.89 -9.32 17.30
N THR A 278 -5.64 -8.04 17.56
CA THR A 278 -5.94 -7.41 18.84
C THR A 278 -7.26 -6.67 18.70
N ILE A 279 -8.33 -7.17 19.32
CA ILE A 279 -9.65 -6.53 19.28
C ILE A 279 -9.86 -5.78 20.60
N THR A 280 -10.17 -4.49 20.52
CA THR A 280 -10.45 -3.62 21.66
C THR A 280 -11.87 -3.09 21.55
N LYS A 281 -12.69 -3.40 22.55
CA LYS A 281 -14.07 -2.92 22.67
C LYS A 281 -14.14 -1.84 23.75
N GLU A 282 -14.54 -0.64 23.34
CA GLU A 282 -14.66 0.56 24.19
C GLU A 282 -15.97 1.29 23.86
N ASP A 283 -16.85 1.48 24.84
CA ASP A 283 -18.04 2.36 24.82
C ASP A 283 -18.74 2.47 23.45
N GLY A 284 -19.31 1.35 22.99
CA GLY A 284 -20.08 1.29 21.74
C GLY A 284 -19.25 1.24 20.46
N SER A 285 -17.92 1.29 20.54
CA SER A 285 -16.99 1.13 19.41
C SER A 285 -16.17 -0.16 19.52
N ILE A 286 -15.81 -0.74 18.37
CA ILE A 286 -14.94 -1.90 18.28
C ILE A 286 -13.80 -1.53 17.33
N LYS A 287 -12.57 -1.59 17.83
CA LYS A 287 -11.35 -1.39 17.05
C LYS A 287 -10.59 -2.69 16.99
N ALA A 288 -9.87 -2.92 15.90
CA ALA A 288 -8.96 -4.04 15.80
C ALA A 288 -7.60 -3.61 15.27
N VAL A 289 -6.56 -4.32 15.68
CA VAL A 289 -5.22 -4.22 15.09
C VAL A 289 -4.87 -5.58 14.53
N TYR A 290 -4.71 -5.63 13.21
CA TYR A 290 -4.20 -6.80 12.50
C TYR A 290 -2.69 -6.76 12.47
N LYS A 291 -2.05 -7.92 12.67
CA LYS A 291 -0.62 -8.13 12.48
C LYS A 291 -0.36 -9.40 11.71
N ASN A 292 0.35 -9.29 10.59
CA ASN A 292 0.92 -10.46 9.93
C ASN A 292 2.20 -10.89 10.64
N VAL A 293 2.20 -12.06 11.27
CA VAL A 293 3.34 -12.51 12.10
C VAL A 293 4.57 -12.80 11.22
N LYS A 294 4.35 -13.34 10.02
CA LYS A 294 5.44 -13.70 9.09
C LYS A 294 6.17 -12.47 8.56
N TYR A 295 5.43 -11.41 8.22
CA TYR A 295 5.98 -10.20 7.59
C TYR A 295 6.16 -9.04 8.56
N SER A 296 5.76 -9.18 9.83
CA SER A 296 5.77 -8.11 10.84
C SER A 296 5.06 -6.82 10.41
N THR A 297 4.10 -6.93 9.50
CA THR A 297 3.27 -5.80 9.06
C THR A 297 2.06 -5.65 9.97
N THR A 298 1.70 -4.41 10.29
CA THR A 298 0.52 -4.10 11.10
C THR A 298 -0.43 -3.21 10.32
N MET A 299 -1.73 -3.37 10.57
CA MET A 299 -2.81 -2.58 9.99
C MET A 299 -3.80 -2.23 11.09
N GLN A 300 -4.16 -0.95 11.20
CA GLN A 300 -5.26 -0.54 12.05
C GLN A 300 -6.57 -0.78 11.32
N LEU A 301 -7.52 -1.36 12.05
CA LEU A 301 -8.84 -1.71 11.55
C LEU A 301 -9.89 -0.99 12.39
N ILE A 302 -10.86 -0.39 11.70
CA ILE A 302 -12.01 0.25 12.32
C ILE A 302 -13.20 -0.67 12.09
N GLY A 303 -13.84 -1.10 13.16
CA GLY A 303 -15.06 -1.89 13.09
C GLY A 303 -16.27 -0.97 12.93
N GLU A 304 -17.23 -1.36 12.11
CA GLU A 304 -18.54 -0.71 12.11
C GLU A 304 -19.25 -1.06 13.42
N SER A 305 -19.55 -0.03 14.21
CA SER A 305 -20.25 -0.16 15.48
C SER A 305 -21.72 -0.46 15.22
N LEU A 306 -22.03 -1.74 15.03
CA LEU A 306 -23.25 -2.43 15.45
C LEU A 306 -23.19 -3.82 14.81
N PRO A 307 -23.48 -4.90 15.55
CA PRO A 307 -23.66 -6.19 14.90
C PRO A 307 -24.77 -6.01 13.85
N ALA A 308 -24.41 -6.12 12.57
CA ALA A 308 -25.40 -6.39 11.54
C ALA A 308 -26.24 -7.59 12.01
N ALA A 309 -27.51 -7.66 11.61
CA ALA A 309 -28.55 -8.54 12.15
C ALA A 309 -28.27 -10.08 12.15
N GLY A 310 -27.03 -10.52 11.94
CA GLY A 310 -26.55 -11.90 12.07
C GLY A 310 -25.29 -12.07 12.95
N GLY A 311 -24.87 -11.08 13.74
CA GLY A 311 -23.73 -11.21 14.68
C GLY A 311 -22.34 -11.24 14.06
N ASN A 312 -22.23 -10.91 12.78
CA ASN A 312 -20.96 -10.68 12.12
C ASN A 312 -20.40 -9.30 12.50
N ILE A 313 -19.10 -9.19 12.66
CA ILE A 313 -18.38 -7.91 12.77
C ILE A 313 -17.60 -7.69 11.49
N SER A 314 -17.85 -6.55 10.85
CA SER A 314 -17.04 -6.08 9.73
C SER A 314 -15.96 -5.13 10.22
N PHE A 315 -14.72 -5.37 9.83
CA PHE A 315 -13.59 -4.50 10.07
C PHE A 315 -13.00 -4.02 8.75
N MET A 316 -12.75 -2.72 8.64
CA MET A 316 -12.13 -2.13 7.45
C MET A 316 -10.80 -1.46 7.80
N GLY A 317 -9.82 -1.58 6.90
CA GLY A 317 -8.56 -0.84 7.02
C GLY A 317 -7.74 -0.85 5.74
N LYS A 318 -6.59 -0.17 5.80
CA LYS A 318 -5.63 -0.10 4.69
C LYS A 318 -4.27 -0.63 5.13
N ASP A 319 -3.67 -1.44 4.27
CA ASP A 319 -2.31 -1.91 4.51
C ASP A 319 -1.27 -0.79 4.24
N PRO A 320 0.03 -0.99 4.56
CA PRO A 320 1.07 0.01 4.29
C PRO A 320 1.23 0.38 2.80
N GLN A 321 0.69 -0.44 1.88
CA GLN A 321 0.68 -0.19 0.45
C GLN A 321 -0.61 0.53 -0.01
N HIS A 322 -1.47 0.94 0.92
CA HIS A 322 -2.76 1.59 0.71
C HIS A 322 -3.82 0.71 0.04
N ASN A 323 -3.65 -0.62 0.02
CA ASN A 323 -4.72 -1.52 -0.43
C ASN A 323 -5.79 -1.61 0.66
N SER A 324 -7.06 -1.58 0.25
CA SER A 324 -8.19 -1.69 1.18
C SER A 324 -8.49 -3.15 1.51
N TRP A 325 -8.71 -3.41 2.79
CA TRP A 325 -9.03 -4.72 3.33
C TRP A 325 -10.32 -4.64 4.13
N THR A 326 -11.23 -5.61 3.90
CA THR A 326 -12.46 -5.80 4.68
C THR A 326 -12.44 -7.19 5.30
N PHE A 327 -12.65 -7.29 6.61
CA PHE A 327 -12.73 -8.55 7.32
C PHE A 327 -14.15 -8.76 7.82
N GLU A 328 -14.80 -9.82 7.36
CA GLU A 328 -16.11 -10.24 7.84
C GLU A 328 -15.91 -11.42 8.79
N LEU A 329 -15.98 -11.14 10.09
CA LEU A 329 -15.67 -12.11 11.14
C LEU A 329 -16.94 -12.50 11.91
N LYS A 330 -17.07 -13.79 12.22
CA LYS A 330 -18.16 -14.41 12.98
C LYS A 330 -17.63 -15.44 13.97
N GLY A 331 -18.42 -15.79 14.96
CA GLY A 331 -18.02 -16.73 16.02
C GLY A 331 -18.19 -16.14 17.40
N ASN A 332 -17.50 -16.73 18.36
CA ASN A 332 -17.67 -16.49 19.79
C ASN A 332 -16.39 -15.96 20.45
N ALA A 333 -16.41 -15.85 21.79
CA ALA A 333 -15.29 -15.30 22.54
C ALA A 333 -13.98 -16.13 22.41
N GLU A 334 -14.08 -17.43 22.16
CA GLU A 334 -12.93 -18.35 22.12
C GLU A 334 -12.42 -18.59 20.69
N GLU A 335 -13.31 -18.62 19.71
CA GLU A 335 -12.97 -18.85 18.31
C GLU A 335 -13.74 -17.92 17.37
N ILE A 336 -13.01 -17.28 16.47
CA ILE A 336 -13.51 -16.38 15.44
C ILE A 336 -13.11 -16.94 14.07
N THR A 337 -14.07 -17.06 13.17
CA THR A 337 -13.85 -17.49 11.78
C THR A 337 -14.44 -16.46 10.84
N GLY A 338 -13.98 -16.42 9.60
CA GLY A 338 -14.49 -15.44 8.65
C GLY A 338 -13.69 -15.36 7.38
N THR A 339 -13.83 -14.24 6.69
CA THR A 339 -13.11 -13.99 5.45
C THR A 339 -12.52 -12.60 5.45
N ALA A 340 -11.36 -12.47 4.81
CA ALA A 340 -10.70 -11.20 4.53
C ALA A 340 -10.74 -10.96 3.02
N MET A 341 -11.36 -9.86 2.60
CA MET A 341 -11.36 -9.40 1.22
C MET A 341 -10.29 -8.34 1.02
N GLY A 342 -9.35 -8.60 0.11
CA GLY A 342 -8.33 -7.65 -0.33
C GLY A 342 -7.87 -7.98 -1.76
N ASP A 343 -7.60 -6.97 -2.59
CA ASP A 343 -7.19 -7.15 -4.00
C ASP A 343 -8.13 -8.06 -4.82
N ASN A 344 -9.45 -7.96 -4.63
CA ASN A 344 -10.47 -8.83 -5.25
C ASN A 344 -10.27 -10.33 -4.96
N LYS A 345 -9.62 -10.67 -3.84
CA LYS A 345 -9.46 -12.05 -3.36
C LYS A 345 -10.08 -12.17 -2.00
N GLU A 346 -10.80 -13.26 -1.81
CA GLU A 346 -11.36 -13.68 -0.54
C GLU A 346 -10.41 -14.70 0.09
N LEU A 347 -9.94 -14.41 1.30
CA LEU A 347 -9.02 -15.24 2.05
C LEU A 347 -9.72 -15.76 3.32
N PRO A 348 -9.75 -17.07 3.57
CA PRO A 348 -10.34 -17.60 4.80
C PRO A 348 -9.49 -17.21 6.01
N VAL A 349 -10.17 -16.88 7.11
CA VAL A 349 -9.58 -16.47 8.38
C VAL A 349 -10.10 -17.37 9.49
N THR A 350 -9.19 -17.91 10.29
CA THR A 350 -9.50 -18.65 11.53
C THR A 350 -8.62 -18.11 12.64
N LEU A 351 -9.22 -17.78 13.78
CA LEU A 351 -8.61 -17.09 14.90
C LEU A 351 -9.06 -17.74 16.20
N HIS A 352 -8.11 -18.03 17.09
CA HIS A 352 -8.38 -18.55 18.43
C HIS A 352 -7.87 -17.55 19.46
N LYS A 353 -8.61 -17.40 20.56
CA LYS A 353 -8.20 -16.55 21.66
C LYS A 353 -6.87 -17.03 22.23
N LYS A 354 -5.97 -16.08 22.49
CA LYS A 354 -4.61 -16.33 22.97
C LYS A 354 -4.55 -16.56 24.47
#